data_AF-A0A241VXK8-F1
#
_entry.id   AF-A0A241VXK8-F1
#
_cell.length_a   1.000
_cell.length_b   1.000
_cell.length_c   1.000
_cell.angle_alpha   90.00
_cell.angle_beta   90.00
_cell.angle_gamma   90.00
#
_symmetry.space_group_name_H-M   'P 1'
#
loop_
_entity.id
_entity.type
_entity.pdbx_description
1 polymer ?
#
loop_
_entity_poly.entity_id
_entity_poly.type
_entity_poly.pdbx_seq_one_letter_code
_entity_poly.pdbx_strand_id
1 'polypeptide(L)'
;MFEGMEHRDVAYDVMSEVGDVPEWMRKIALPIATAHMMGTSLFRTHYLLRHEGYSRKECAKMFVQGVPKLFGLKGILGKNRKQLFSWFQKDFHPSQHAVIAQYDVWINVLAETNDPIQASEAFWRAGR
;
A
#
# COMPACT_ATOMS: atom_id res chain seq x y z
N MET A 1 -10.53 8.77 -1.33
CA MET A 1 -11.25 8.45 -0.07
C MET A 1 -10.37 8.93 1.07
N PHE A 2 -10.76 10.03 1.71
CA PHE A 2 -10.05 10.63 2.85
C PHE A 2 -9.92 9.65 4.03
N GLU A 3 -11.01 8.94 4.31
CA GLU A 3 -11.08 7.90 5.34
C GLU A 3 -9.98 6.82 5.18
N GLY A 4 -9.64 6.42 3.96
CA GLY A 4 -8.59 5.42 3.71
C GLY A 4 -7.16 5.94 3.89
N MET A 5 -6.96 7.25 4.04
CA MET A 5 -5.68 7.83 4.48
C MET A 5 -5.65 7.87 6.01
N GLU A 6 -6.69 8.42 6.64
CA GLU A 6 -6.84 8.45 8.10
C GLU A 6 -6.72 7.05 8.72
N HIS A 7 -7.46 6.06 8.23
CA HIS A 7 -7.40 4.68 8.75
C HIS A 7 -6.01 4.07 8.69
N ARG A 8 -5.19 4.41 7.68
CA ARG A 8 -3.84 3.84 7.56
C ARG A 8 -2.88 4.48 8.55
N ASP A 9 -3.05 5.77 8.81
CA ASP A 9 -2.21 6.54 9.73
C ASP A 9 -2.54 6.09 11.16
N VAL A 10 -3.83 6.03 11.50
CA VAL A 10 -4.29 5.48 12.78
C VAL A 10 -3.83 4.03 12.98
N ALA A 11 -3.93 3.17 11.95
CA ALA A 11 -3.46 1.79 12.06
C ALA A 11 -1.94 1.70 12.28
N TYR A 12 -1.17 2.63 11.69
CA TYR A 12 0.27 2.70 11.89
C TYR A 12 0.61 3.11 13.32
N ASP A 13 -0.01 4.17 13.83
CA ASP A 13 0.23 4.70 15.17
C ASP A 13 -0.18 3.68 16.24
N VAL A 14 -1.32 3.00 16.07
CA VAL A 14 -1.73 1.92 16.96
C VAL A 14 -0.71 0.77 16.95
N MET A 15 -0.17 0.40 15.79
CA MET A 15 0.86 -0.64 15.69
C MET A 15 2.16 -0.22 16.38
N SER A 16 2.62 1.02 16.20
CA SER A 16 3.91 1.47 16.76
C SER A 16 3.84 1.89 18.23
N GLU A 17 2.82 2.65 18.62
CA GLU A 17 2.74 3.27 19.96
C GLU A 17 2.01 2.39 20.98
N VAL A 18 0.92 1.72 20.55
CA VAL A 18 0.11 0.88 21.46
C VAL A 18 0.57 -0.57 21.41
N GLY A 19 0.90 -1.07 20.21
CA GLY A 19 1.31 -2.46 19.99
C GLY A 19 2.79 -2.74 20.25
N ASP A 20 3.63 -1.70 20.42
CA ASP A 20 5.09 -1.80 20.58
C ASP A 20 5.74 -2.76 19.57
N VAL A 21 5.25 -2.75 18.33
CA VAL A 21 5.68 -3.70 17.30
C VAL A 21 7.11 -3.38 16.87
N PRO A 22 8.05 -4.34 16.95
CA PRO A 22 9.42 -4.12 16.53
C PRO A 22 9.52 -3.72 15.06
N GLU A 23 10.41 -2.77 14.76
CA GLU A 23 10.62 -2.24 13.40
C GLU A 23 10.93 -3.33 12.35
N TRP A 24 11.60 -4.40 12.75
CA TRP A 24 11.90 -5.53 11.85
C TRP A 24 10.65 -6.30 11.42
N MET A 25 9.65 -6.43 12.31
CA MET A 25 8.37 -7.08 11.98
C MET A 25 7.61 -6.25 10.95
N ARG A 26 7.61 -4.92 11.12
CA ARG A 26 7.07 -3.99 10.11
C ARG A 26 7.78 -4.17 8.77
N LYS A 27 9.11 -4.18 8.74
CA LYS A 27 9.89 -4.35 7.50
C LYS A 27 9.61 -5.68 6.80
N ILE A 28 9.44 -6.78 7.53
CA ILE A 28 9.17 -8.10 6.94
C ILE A 28 7.69 -8.29 6.56
N ALA A 29 6.76 -7.51 7.11
CA ALA A 29 5.34 -7.61 6.78
C ALA A 29 5.06 -7.35 5.28
N LEU A 30 5.67 -6.32 4.69
CA LEU A 30 5.50 -6.00 3.27
C LEU A 30 5.94 -7.13 2.33
N PRO A 31 7.17 -7.70 2.42
CA PRO A 31 7.56 -8.81 1.56
C PRO A 31 6.71 -10.08 1.80
N ILE A 32 6.31 -10.38 3.06
CA ILE A 32 5.42 -11.50 3.36
C ILE A 32 4.05 -11.30 2.69
N ALA A 33 3.42 -10.14 2.90
CA ALA A 33 2.12 -9.81 2.31
C ALA A 33 2.18 -9.84 0.77
N THR A 34 3.26 -9.31 0.19
CA THR A 34 3.49 -9.33 -1.27
C THR A 34 3.62 -10.76 -1.78
N ALA A 35 4.43 -11.60 -1.13
CA ALA A 35 4.61 -13.00 -1.53
C ALA A 35 3.29 -13.78 -1.39
N HIS A 36 2.52 -13.53 -0.33
CA HIS A 36 1.21 -14.15 -0.12
C HIS A 36 0.20 -13.73 -1.20
N MET A 37 0.09 -12.44 -1.48
CA MET A 37 -0.78 -11.90 -2.53
C MET A 37 -0.41 -12.47 -3.91
N MET A 38 0.88 -12.49 -4.25
CA MET A 38 1.35 -13.05 -5.52
C MET A 38 1.10 -14.56 -5.59
N GLY A 39 1.45 -15.30 -4.55
CA GLY A 39 1.27 -16.75 -4.49
C GLY A 39 -0.19 -17.17 -4.62
N THR A 40 -1.10 -16.52 -3.90
CA THR A 40 -2.54 -16.81 -3.97
C THR A 40 -3.12 -16.42 -5.34
N SER A 41 -2.72 -15.29 -5.90
CA SER A 41 -3.15 -14.85 -7.24
C SER A 41 -2.68 -15.82 -8.32
N LEU A 42 -1.40 -16.22 -8.27
CA LEU A 42 -0.82 -17.16 -9.23
C LEU A 42 -1.44 -18.55 -9.11
N PHE A 43 -1.66 -19.04 -7.89
CA PHE A 43 -2.32 -20.31 -7.66
C PHE A 43 -3.73 -20.33 -8.24
N ARG A 44 -4.55 -19.32 -7.91
CA ARG A 44 -5.94 -19.20 -8.42
C ARG A 44 -5.96 -19.05 -9.94
N THR A 45 -5.11 -18.20 -10.49
CA THR A 45 -5.01 -17.98 -11.94
C THR A 45 -4.58 -19.26 -12.65
N HIS A 46 -3.57 -19.96 -12.12
CA HIS A 46 -3.14 -21.24 -12.67
C HIS A 46 -4.27 -22.27 -12.64
N TYR A 47 -4.99 -22.37 -11.52
CA TYR A 47 -6.13 -23.28 -11.39
C TYR A 47 -7.23 -22.97 -12.43
N LEU A 48 -7.60 -21.70 -12.57
CA LEU A 48 -8.60 -21.25 -13.56
C LEU A 48 -8.14 -21.56 -14.99
N LEU A 49 -6.91 -21.20 -15.37
CA LEU A 49 -6.38 -21.48 -16.72
C LEU A 49 -6.30 -22.99 -17.01
N ARG A 50 -5.93 -23.80 -16.02
CA ARG A 50 -5.93 -25.26 -16.16
C ARG A 50 -7.33 -25.82 -16.37
N HIS A 51 -8.34 -25.25 -15.71
CA HIS A 51 -9.75 -25.63 -15.88
C HIS A 51 -10.28 -25.25 -17.28
N GLU A 52 -9.85 -24.11 -17.81
CA GLU A 52 -10.14 -23.66 -19.19
C GLU A 52 -9.39 -24.45 -20.29
N GLY A 53 -8.58 -25.46 -19.91
CA GLY A 53 -7.90 -26.34 -20.85
C GLY A 53 -6.47 -25.92 -21.25
N TYR A 54 -5.95 -24.80 -20.74
CA TYR A 54 -4.57 -24.40 -21.03
C TYR A 54 -3.56 -25.40 -20.45
N SER A 55 -2.52 -25.71 -21.21
CA SER A 55 -1.39 -26.53 -20.77
C SER A 55 -0.51 -25.78 -19.76
N ARG A 56 0.23 -26.52 -18.92
CA ARG A 56 1.19 -25.93 -17.97
C ARG A 56 2.22 -25.03 -18.66
N LYS A 57 2.62 -25.37 -19.89
CA LYS A 57 3.58 -24.59 -20.68
C LYS A 57 2.99 -23.25 -21.13
N GLU A 58 1.72 -23.23 -21.53
CA GLU A 58 1.02 -21.99 -21.90
C GLU A 58 0.85 -21.07 -20.70
N CYS A 59 0.45 -21.61 -19.54
CA CYS A 59 0.38 -20.82 -18.30
C CYS A 59 1.73 -20.22 -17.93
N ALA A 60 2.82 -21.01 -18.01
CA ALA A 60 4.17 -20.51 -17.73
C ALA A 60 4.59 -19.42 -18.72
N LYS A 61 4.29 -19.58 -20.01
CA LYS A 61 4.55 -18.58 -21.05
C LYS A 61 3.82 -17.27 -20.75
N MET A 62 2.55 -17.31 -20.39
CA MET A 62 1.75 -16.14 -20.02
C MET A 62 2.33 -15.41 -18.80
N PHE A 63 2.76 -16.18 -17.78
CA PHE A 63 3.41 -15.60 -16.60
C PHE A 63 4.69 -14.83 -16.97
N VAL A 64 5.60 -15.47 -17.73
CA VAL A 64 6.86 -14.85 -18.17
C VAL A 64 6.60 -13.59 -18.99
N GLN A 65 5.58 -13.58 -19.85
CA GLN A 65 5.19 -12.39 -20.62
C GLN A 65 4.65 -11.26 -19.75
N GLY A 66 4.06 -11.57 -18.59
CA GLY A 66 3.55 -10.59 -17.62
C GLY A 66 4.63 -9.97 -16.73
N VAL A 67 5.73 -10.68 -16.47
CA VAL A 67 6.81 -10.24 -15.56
C VAL A 67 7.32 -8.82 -15.88
N PRO A 68 7.65 -8.45 -17.13
CA PRO A 68 8.14 -7.10 -17.44
C PRO A 68 7.11 -5.99 -17.17
N LYS A 69 5.81 -6.28 -17.31
CA LYS A 69 4.74 -5.30 -17.03
C LYS A 69 4.61 -5.01 -15.54
N LEU A 70 4.92 -6.00 -14.70
CA LEU A 70 4.85 -5.87 -13.25
C LEU A 70 6.15 -5.32 -12.64
N PHE A 71 7.28 -5.95 -12.97
CA PHE A 71 8.58 -5.70 -12.35
C PHE A 71 9.55 -4.85 -13.18
N GLY A 72 9.28 -4.62 -14.46
CA GLY A 72 10.15 -3.79 -15.29
C GLY A 72 10.27 -2.36 -14.74
N LEU A 73 11.32 -1.63 -15.15
CA LEU A 73 11.55 -0.25 -14.71
C LEU A 73 10.37 0.69 -14.97
N LYS A 74 9.65 0.44 -16.08
CA LYS A 74 8.39 1.13 -16.45
C LYS A 74 7.14 0.33 -16.08
N GLY A 75 7.30 -0.80 -15.42
CA GLY A 75 6.22 -1.63 -14.90
C GLY A 75 5.59 -1.03 -13.64
N ILE A 76 4.54 -1.67 -13.13
CA ILE A 76 3.73 -1.16 -12.01
C ILE A 76 4.60 -0.95 -10.76
N LEU A 77 5.40 -1.94 -10.35
CA LEU A 77 6.26 -1.82 -9.18
C LEU A 77 7.47 -0.91 -9.43
N GLY A 78 8.02 -0.93 -10.65
CA GLY A 78 9.15 -0.08 -11.03
C GLY A 78 8.83 1.42 -10.99
N LYS A 79 7.61 1.81 -11.38
CA LYS A 79 7.10 3.19 -11.30
C LYS A 79 6.92 3.66 -9.86
N ASN A 80 6.43 2.77 -8.98
CA ASN A 80 6.16 3.08 -7.57
C ASN A 80 7.32 2.73 -6.63
N ARG A 81 8.51 2.44 -7.17
CA ARG A 81 9.65 1.93 -6.39
C ARG A 81 10.03 2.84 -5.23
N LYS A 82 9.96 4.16 -5.39
CA LYS A 82 10.34 5.11 -4.32
C LYS A 82 9.44 4.95 -3.10
N GLN A 83 8.13 4.88 -3.31
CA GLN A 83 7.13 4.65 -2.26
C GLN A 83 7.25 3.24 -1.67
N LEU A 84 7.57 2.24 -2.48
CA LEU A 84 7.80 0.89 -1.99
C LEU A 84 9.06 0.82 -1.10
N PHE A 85 10.14 1.51 -1.50
CA PHE A 85 11.39 1.54 -0.74
C PHE A 85 11.31 2.40 0.52
N SER A 86 10.47 3.45 0.55
CA SER A 86 10.28 4.23 1.77
C SER A 86 9.77 3.39 2.94
N TRP A 87 9.01 2.32 2.67
CA TRP A 87 8.60 1.36 3.71
C TRP A 87 9.78 0.84 4.54
N PHE A 88 10.97 0.69 3.96
CA PHE A 88 12.12 0.13 4.67
C PHE A 88 12.94 1.17 5.44
N GLN A 89 12.60 2.45 5.32
CA GLN A 89 13.23 3.52 6.06
C GLN A 89 12.82 3.48 7.53
N LYS A 90 13.69 4.02 8.41
CA LYS A 90 13.49 4.02 9.86
C LYS A 90 12.44 5.04 10.29
N ASP A 91 12.45 6.19 9.61
CA ASP A 91 11.57 7.33 9.74
C ASP A 91 10.33 7.24 8.84
N PHE A 92 9.97 6.04 8.38
CA PHE A 92 8.79 5.83 7.56
C PHE A 92 7.52 6.17 8.36
N HIS A 93 6.64 6.96 7.75
CA HIS A 93 5.27 7.13 8.21
C HIS A 93 4.33 7.20 7.00
N PRO A 94 3.14 6.56 7.01
CA PRO A 94 2.28 6.53 5.82
C PRO A 94 1.77 7.92 5.38
N SER A 95 1.65 8.86 6.31
CA SER A 95 1.30 10.27 6.03
C SER A 95 2.23 10.97 5.03
N GLN A 96 3.47 10.49 4.87
CA GLN A 96 4.46 11.03 3.92
C GLN A 96 4.02 10.93 2.46
N HIS A 97 3.08 10.04 2.16
CA HIS A 97 2.56 9.80 0.81
C HIS A 97 1.13 10.31 0.70
N ALA A 98 0.97 11.64 0.70
CA ALA A 98 -0.32 12.28 0.52
C ALA A 98 -0.93 11.86 -0.84
N VAL A 99 -2.08 11.20 -0.80
CA VAL A 99 -2.84 10.80 -2.00
C VAL A 99 -3.83 11.88 -2.42
N ILE A 100 -4.13 12.84 -1.53
CA ILE A 100 -5.07 13.94 -1.75
C ILE A 100 -4.36 15.26 -1.46
N ALA A 101 -4.50 16.25 -2.33
CA ALA A 101 -3.77 17.52 -2.27
C ALA A 101 -4.04 18.33 -0.99
N GLN A 102 -5.23 18.17 -0.40
CA GLN A 102 -5.66 18.92 0.79
C GLN A 102 -5.28 18.23 2.11
N TYR A 103 -4.50 17.14 2.08
CA TYR A 103 -4.22 16.35 3.29
C TYR A 103 -3.49 17.16 4.37
N ASP A 104 -2.61 18.08 3.97
CA ASP A 104 -1.86 18.93 4.90
C ASP A 104 -2.80 19.82 5.74
N VAL A 105 -3.97 20.21 5.20
CA VAL A 105 -4.99 20.97 5.94
C VAL A 105 -5.55 20.14 7.09
N TRP A 106 -5.79 18.86 6.85
CA TRP A 106 -6.29 17.94 7.89
C TRP A 106 -5.25 17.74 8.99
N ILE A 107 -4.00 17.46 8.61
CA ILE A 107 -2.89 17.25 9.57
C ILE A 107 -2.68 18.47 10.46
N ASN A 108 -2.65 19.67 9.87
CA ASN A 108 -2.43 20.90 10.62
C ASN A 108 -3.57 21.16 11.62
N VAL A 109 -4.81 21.00 11.18
CA VAL A 109 -5.97 21.22 12.07
C VAL A 109 -6.04 20.15 13.16
N LEU A 110 -5.72 18.89 12.85
CA LEU A 110 -5.65 17.85 13.87
C LEU A 110 -4.55 18.14 14.91
N ALA A 111 -3.37 18.58 14.48
CA ALA A 111 -2.28 18.93 15.39
C ALA A 111 -2.62 20.13 16.29
N GLU A 112 -3.37 21.11 15.76
CA GLU A 112 -3.77 22.32 16.50
C GLU A 112 -4.94 22.06 17.46
N THR A 113 -5.94 21.31 17.02
CA THR A 113 -7.22 21.17 17.74
C THR A 113 -7.33 19.87 18.53
N ASN A 114 -6.52 18.87 18.18
CA ASN A 114 -6.64 17.48 18.63
C ASN A 114 -8.07 16.89 18.42
N ASP A 115 -8.81 17.43 17.43
CA ASP A 115 -10.19 17.05 17.11
C ASP A 115 -10.30 16.58 15.64
N PRO A 116 -10.51 15.28 15.40
CA PRO A 116 -10.59 14.72 14.05
C PRO A 116 -11.83 15.18 13.28
N ILE A 117 -12.91 15.61 13.95
CA ILE A 117 -14.13 16.10 13.29
C ILE A 117 -13.86 17.49 12.69
N GLN A 118 -13.26 18.38 13.47
CA GLN A 118 -12.90 19.72 13.00
C GLN A 118 -11.88 19.66 11.86
N ALA A 119 -10.88 18.79 11.98
CA ALA A 119 -9.91 18.55 10.91
C ALA A 119 -10.59 18.07 9.62
N SER A 120 -11.55 17.14 9.74
CA SER A 120 -12.31 16.62 8.59
C SER A 120 -13.15 17.72 7.91
N GLU A 121 -13.80 18.59 8.66
CA GLU A 121 -14.56 19.71 8.09
C GLU A 121 -13.66 20.71 7.35
N ALA A 122 -12.51 21.06 7.93
CA ALA A 122 -11.54 21.96 7.31
C ALA A 122 -10.99 21.38 6.01
N PHE A 123 -10.69 20.07 6.00
CA PHE A 123 -10.30 19.33 4.82
C PHE A 123 -11.35 19.42 3.70
N TRP A 124 -12.63 19.16 4.00
CA TRP A 124 -13.72 19.23 3.01
C TRP A 124 -13.95 20.65 2.47
N ARG A 125 -13.74 21.69 3.30
CA ARG A 125 -13.81 23.08 2.85
C ARG A 125 -12.66 23.45 1.91
N ALA A 126 -11.46 22.94 2.16
CA ALA A 126 -10.28 23.20 1.33
C ALA A 126 -10.30 22.44 -0.02
N GLY A 127 -11.12 21.39 -0.14
CA GLY A 127 -11.29 20.60 -1.36
C GLY A 127 -12.33 21.13 -2.34
N ARG A 128 -12.98 22.27 -2.05
CA ARG A 128 -13.92 22.94 -2.95
C ARG A 128 -13.21 23.90 -3.89
#